data_AF-A0A349HVQ9-F1
#
_entry.id   AF-A0A349HVQ9-F1
#
_cell.length_a   1.000
_cell.length_b   1.000
_cell.length_c   1.000
_cell.angle_alpha   90.00
_cell.angle_beta   90.00
_cell.angle_gamma   90.00
#
_symmetry.space_group_name_H-M   'P 1'
#
loop_
_entity.id
_entity.type
_entity.pdbx_description
1 polymer ?
#
loop_
_entity_poly.entity_id
_entity_poly.type
_entity_poly.pdbx_seq_one_letter_code
_entity_poly.pdbx_strand_id
1 'polypeptide(L)'
;MKLSEDIDNDDDMAFIFATYKPVLTYKGKCELDYKKSNFDANIYNILNFADADSSISDIVLNTYMSMEEIANYFLFCVDEGYMQIPDDSRILNIAGLLAGKYSTGEYFVNNGTISTEQLNDAVGNFKNEKTPKKFGQFLVDLGLISQKQFDKILSLKEEAKKRFVLDHNEVPKINQEYAKIADKYEKQIEDLKKENLMLKNKLNQLLAMVKNNDNE
;
A
#
# COMPACT_ATOMS: atom_id res chain seq x y z
N MET A 1 10.74 27.31 6.58
CA MET A 1 9.71 26.40 7.09
C MET A 1 8.86 25.97 5.91
N LYS A 2 9.27 24.93 5.20
CA LYS A 2 8.41 24.30 4.19
C LYS A 2 7.61 23.26 4.96
N LEU A 3 6.34 23.56 5.20
CA LEU A 3 5.39 22.52 5.59
C LEU A 3 5.49 21.45 4.50
N SER A 4 5.78 20.23 4.92
CA SER A 4 5.57 19.03 4.12
C SER A 4 4.23 19.20 3.42
N GLU A 5 4.24 19.14 2.10
CA GLU A 5 3.04 18.86 1.35
C GLU A 5 2.53 17.54 1.93
N ASP A 6 1.48 17.64 2.76
CA ASP A 6 0.58 16.55 3.09
C ASP A 6 -0.08 16.13 1.78
N ILE A 7 0.69 15.43 0.96
CA ILE A 7 0.14 14.61 -0.10
C ILE A 7 -0.35 13.37 0.64
N ASP A 8 -1.68 13.21 0.67
CA ASP A 8 -2.41 11.96 0.92
C ASP A 8 -2.01 10.87 -0.11
N ASN A 9 -0.71 10.59 -0.24
CA ASN A 9 -0.21 9.35 -0.80
C ASN A 9 -0.16 8.37 0.38
N ASP A 10 -1.33 7.93 0.83
CA ASP A 10 -1.41 6.66 1.53
C ASP A 10 -1.12 5.57 0.49
N ASP A 11 0.17 5.46 0.10
CA ASP A 11 0.71 4.36 -0.68
C ASP A 11 0.41 3.11 0.15
N ASP A 12 -0.70 2.48 -0.15
CA ASP A 12 -1.11 1.27 0.53
C ASP A 12 -0.19 0.16 0.03
N MET A 13 0.88 -0.08 0.80
CA MET A 13 1.91 -1.08 0.52
C MET A 13 1.29 -2.44 0.16
N ALA A 14 0.17 -2.78 0.81
CA ALA A 14 -0.59 -3.99 0.50
C ALA A 14 -1.15 -3.94 -0.92
N PHE A 15 -1.76 -2.83 -1.30
CA PHE A 15 -2.34 -2.61 -2.63
C PHE A 15 -1.29 -2.68 -3.74
N ILE A 16 -0.12 -2.05 -3.55
CA ILE A 16 0.98 -2.05 -4.54
C ILE A 16 1.40 -3.48 -4.89
N PHE A 17 1.65 -4.31 -3.88
CA PHE A 17 2.05 -5.69 -4.13
C PHE A 17 0.89 -6.56 -4.61
N ALA A 18 -0.31 -6.42 -4.02
CA ALA A 18 -1.47 -7.23 -4.37
C ALA A 18 -1.93 -7.05 -5.82
N THR A 19 -1.86 -5.82 -6.35
CA THR A 19 -2.30 -5.51 -7.72
C THR A 19 -1.23 -5.78 -8.78
N TYR A 20 0.01 -6.06 -8.37
CA TYR A 20 1.08 -6.36 -9.31
C TYR A 20 0.78 -7.62 -10.12
N LYS A 21 1.11 -7.59 -11.42
CA LYS A 21 0.99 -8.71 -12.34
C LYS A 21 2.38 -9.22 -12.72
N PRO A 22 2.82 -10.37 -12.20
CA PRO A 22 4.12 -10.93 -12.54
C PRO A 22 4.18 -11.33 -14.01
N VAL A 23 5.30 -11.02 -14.68
CA VAL A 23 5.51 -11.37 -16.09
C VAL A 23 6.55 -12.48 -16.20
N LEU A 24 6.22 -13.55 -16.93
CA LEU A 24 7.16 -14.63 -17.18
C LEU A 24 8.29 -14.21 -18.14
N THR A 25 9.48 -14.74 -17.91
CA THR A 25 10.55 -14.73 -18.90
C THR A 25 10.38 -15.90 -19.87
N TYR A 26 11.15 -15.90 -20.96
CA TYR A 26 11.24 -17.08 -21.84
C TYR A 26 11.69 -18.34 -21.07
N LYS A 27 12.64 -18.19 -20.13
CA LYS A 27 13.09 -19.29 -19.25
C LYS A 27 11.93 -19.80 -18.39
N GLY A 28 11.14 -18.91 -17.80
CA GLY A 28 9.95 -19.26 -17.00
C GLY A 28 8.92 -20.02 -17.81
N LYS A 29 8.63 -19.57 -19.03
CA LYS A 29 7.69 -20.25 -19.93
C LYS A 29 8.14 -21.66 -20.30
N CYS A 30 9.42 -21.83 -20.65
CA CYS A 30 9.96 -23.16 -20.90
C CYS A 30 9.91 -24.06 -19.66
N GLU A 31 10.20 -23.53 -18.46
CA GLU A 31 10.10 -24.32 -17.23
C GLU A 31 8.66 -24.75 -16.95
N LEU A 32 7.67 -23.88 -17.20
CA LEU A 32 6.26 -24.21 -17.04
C LEU A 32 5.80 -25.34 -17.99
N ASP A 33 6.23 -25.29 -19.26
CA ASP A 33 5.86 -26.27 -20.28
C ASP A 33 6.52 -27.64 -20.06
N TYR A 34 7.83 -27.63 -19.76
CA TYR A 34 8.63 -28.86 -19.70
C TYR A 34 8.83 -29.42 -18.29
N LYS A 35 8.65 -28.59 -17.24
CA LYS A 35 8.78 -28.95 -15.83
C LYS A 35 10.08 -29.70 -15.50
N LYS A 36 11.18 -29.31 -16.16
CA LYS A 36 12.47 -30.03 -16.12
C LYS A 36 13.06 -30.05 -14.72
N SER A 37 12.84 -28.99 -13.95
CA SER A 37 13.42 -28.81 -12.62
C SER A 37 12.60 -29.50 -11.54
N ASN A 38 11.37 -29.96 -11.86
CA ASN A 38 10.48 -30.70 -10.96
C ASN A 38 10.30 -30.03 -9.58
N PHE A 39 10.06 -28.72 -9.60
CA PHE A 39 9.74 -27.93 -8.41
C PHE A 39 8.43 -28.36 -7.74
N ASP A 40 8.15 -27.81 -6.56
CA ASP A 40 6.88 -28.04 -5.89
C ASP A 40 5.70 -27.46 -6.71
N ALA A 41 4.51 -27.98 -6.43
CA ALA A 41 3.31 -27.64 -7.19
C ALA A 41 2.96 -26.14 -7.13
N ASN A 42 3.28 -25.44 -6.03
CA ASN A 42 2.92 -24.04 -5.85
C ASN A 42 3.77 -23.11 -6.72
N ILE A 43 5.05 -23.45 -6.95
CA ILE A 43 5.88 -22.75 -7.94
C ILE A 43 5.21 -22.82 -9.32
N TYR A 44 4.79 -24.01 -9.76
CA TYR A 44 4.12 -24.14 -11.05
C TYR A 44 2.74 -23.48 -11.10
N ASN A 45 1.99 -23.48 -9.99
CA ASN A 45 0.73 -22.74 -9.91
C ASN A 45 0.96 -21.26 -10.15
N ILE A 46 1.96 -20.67 -9.48
CA ILE A 46 2.30 -19.26 -9.61
C ILE A 46 2.78 -18.92 -11.02
N LEU A 47 3.64 -19.76 -11.62
CA LEU A 47 4.06 -19.58 -13.01
C LEU A 47 2.86 -19.65 -13.98
N ASN A 48 1.93 -20.59 -13.76
CA ASN A 48 0.73 -20.72 -14.59
C ASN A 48 -0.19 -19.49 -14.50
N PHE A 49 -0.40 -18.95 -13.30
CA PHE A 49 -1.19 -17.73 -13.13
C PHE A 49 -0.49 -16.48 -13.68
N ALA A 50 0.84 -16.42 -13.60
CA ALA A 50 1.62 -15.37 -14.25
C ALA A 50 1.51 -15.43 -15.79
N ASP A 51 1.50 -16.63 -16.41
CA ASP A 51 1.26 -16.78 -17.85
C ASP A 51 -0.18 -16.34 -18.24
N ALA A 52 -1.13 -16.47 -17.31
CA ALA A 52 -2.51 -16.03 -17.46
C ALA A 52 -2.75 -14.55 -17.12
N ASP A 53 -1.70 -13.73 -16.96
CA ASP A 53 -1.78 -12.29 -16.65
C ASP A 53 -2.58 -11.98 -15.37
N SER A 54 -2.52 -12.88 -14.38
CA SER A 54 -3.20 -12.73 -13.09
C SER A 54 -2.41 -11.83 -12.14
N SER A 55 -3.13 -11.05 -11.32
CA SER A 55 -2.50 -10.26 -10.25
C SER A 55 -2.06 -11.15 -9.08
N ILE A 56 -1.16 -10.66 -8.22
CA ILE A 56 -0.79 -11.33 -6.97
C ILE A 56 -2.04 -11.66 -6.13
N SER A 57 -3.01 -10.76 -6.04
CA SER A 57 -4.27 -11.02 -5.32
C SER A 57 -5.08 -12.16 -5.94
N ASP A 58 -5.16 -12.23 -7.27
CA ASP A 58 -5.85 -13.34 -7.94
C ASP A 58 -5.14 -14.67 -7.64
N ILE A 59 -3.81 -14.67 -7.63
CA ILE A 59 -3.01 -15.85 -7.30
C ILE A 59 -3.31 -16.29 -5.87
N VAL A 60 -3.32 -15.37 -4.90
CA VAL A 60 -3.69 -15.65 -3.50
C VAL A 60 -5.07 -16.31 -3.41
N LEU A 61 -6.07 -15.73 -4.08
CA LEU A 61 -7.46 -16.23 -4.05
C LEU A 61 -7.61 -17.61 -4.67
N ASN A 62 -6.93 -17.88 -5.78
CA ASN A 62 -7.05 -19.15 -6.49
C ASN A 62 -6.22 -20.28 -5.88
N THR A 63 -5.16 -19.95 -5.12
CA THR A 63 -4.27 -20.94 -4.50
C THR A 63 -4.54 -21.18 -3.02
N TYR A 64 -5.36 -20.33 -2.37
CA TYR A 64 -5.61 -20.33 -0.93
C TYR A 64 -4.33 -20.18 -0.06
N MET A 65 -3.25 -19.70 -0.66
CA MET A 65 -2.01 -19.38 0.02
C MET A 65 -2.09 -17.99 0.67
N SER A 66 -1.31 -17.76 1.72
CA SER A 66 -1.16 -16.44 2.32
C SER A 66 -0.33 -15.52 1.43
N MET A 67 -0.41 -14.21 1.66
CA MET A 67 0.41 -13.23 0.93
C MET A 67 1.91 -13.44 1.21
N GLU A 68 2.28 -13.88 2.41
CA GLU A 68 3.66 -14.27 2.76
C GLU A 68 4.13 -15.48 1.95
N GLU A 69 3.30 -16.53 1.81
CA GLU A 69 3.60 -17.71 1.00
C GLU A 69 3.82 -17.31 -0.47
N ILE A 70 2.91 -16.51 -1.04
CA ILE A 70 3.04 -16.00 -2.42
C ILE A 70 4.29 -15.13 -2.59
N ALA A 71 4.58 -14.24 -1.66
CA ALA A 71 5.78 -13.40 -1.71
C ALA A 71 7.07 -14.24 -1.73
N ASN A 72 7.13 -15.33 -0.96
CA ASN A 72 8.28 -16.24 -0.96
C ASN A 72 8.50 -16.90 -2.32
N TYR A 73 7.46 -17.50 -2.89
CA TYR A 73 7.56 -18.15 -4.20
C TYR A 73 7.79 -17.15 -5.34
N PHE A 74 7.17 -15.97 -5.26
CA PHE A 74 7.40 -14.88 -6.21
C PHE A 74 8.88 -14.47 -6.23
N LEU A 75 9.48 -14.22 -5.06
CA LEU A 75 10.90 -13.87 -4.97
C LEU A 75 11.78 -15.00 -5.49
N PHE A 76 11.46 -16.26 -5.18
CA PHE A 76 12.17 -17.40 -5.74
C PHE A 76 12.13 -17.41 -7.28
N CYS A 77 10.96 -17.16 -7.87
CA CYS A 77 10.81 -17.13 -9.33
C CYS A 77 11.57 -15.95 -9.98
N VAL A 78 11.67 -14.81 -9.30
CA VAL A 78 12.48 -13.68 -9.74
C VAL A 78 13.98 -14.00 -9.63
N ASP A 79 14.42 -14.55 -8.49
CA ASP A 79 15.83 -14.91 -8.22
C ASP A 79 16.35 -15.95 -9.24
N GLU A 80 15.54 -16.95 -9.58
CA GLU A 80 15.85 -17.97 -10.59
C GLU A 80 15.69 -17.45 -12.04
N GLY A 81 15.21 -16.22 -12.23
CA GLY A 81 15.00 -15.61 -13.55
C GLY A 81 13.86 -16.24 -14.35
N TYR A 82 12.90 -16.89 -13.68
CA TYR A 82 11.65 -17.35 -14.29
C TYR A 82 10.65 -16.20 -14.48
N MET A 83 10.71 -15.20 -13.61
CA MET A 83 9.94 -13.95 -13.72
C MET A 83 10.83 -12.76 -14.02
N GLN A 84 10.27 -11.77 -14.71
CA GLN A 84 10.94 -10.50 -14.95
C GLN A 84 11.06 -9.73 -13.63
N ILE A 85 12.17 -9.00 -13.50
CA ILE A 85 12.37 -8.06 -12.40
C ILE A 85 11.33 -6.93 -12.59
N PRO A 86 10.49 -6.62 -11.59
CA PRO A 86 9.54 -5.53 -11.68
C PRO A 86 10.24 -4.20 -11.93
N ASP A 87 9.67 -3.35 -12.80
CA ASP A 87 10.20 -2.00 -13.06
C ASP A 87 10.17 -1.13 -11.79
N ASP A 88 9.14 -1.31 -10.96
CA ASP A 88 9.01 -0.64 -9.68
C ASP A 88 9.68 -1.45 -8.56
N SER A 89 10.82 -0.94 -8.07
CA SER A 89 11.61 -1.54 -7.00
C SER A 89 10.84 -1.70 -5.68
N ARG A 90 9.76 -0.95 -5.47
CA ARG A 90 8.89 -1.06 -4.29
C ARG A 90 8.27 -2.46 -4.20
N ILE A 91 7.93 -3.07 -5.33
CA ILE A 91 7.32 -4.42 -5.38
C ILE A 91 8.26 -5.45 -4.76
N LEU A 92 9.54 -5.43 -5.15
CA LEU A 92 10.55 -6.33 -4.59
C LEU A 92 10.82 -6.04 -3.11
N ASN A 93 10.85 -4.77 -2.73
CA ASN A 93 11.06 -4.38 -1.33
C ASN A 93 9.90 -4.86 -0.43
N ILE A 94 8.65 -4.68 -0.88
CA ILE A 94 7.45 -5.14 -0.17
C ILE A 94 7.44 -6.68 -0.12
N ALA A 95 7.65 -7.36 -1.24
CA ALA A 95 7.71 -8.82 -1.28
C ALA A 95 8.78 -9.36 -0.31
N GLY A 96 9.98 -8.78 -0.30
CA GLY A 96 11.06 -9.17 0.60
C GLY A 96 10.75 -8.91 2.08
N LEU A 97 10.02 -7.83 2.38
CA LEU A 97 9.51 -7.56 3.73
C LEU A 97 8.47 -8.60 4.17
N LEU A 98 7.53 -8.94 3.28
CA LEU A 98 6.46 -9.90 3.56
C LEU A 98 6.99 -11.32 3.72
N ALA A 99 7.90 -11.74 2.85
CA ALA A 99 8.58 -13.03 2.90
C ALA A 99 9.54 -13.17 4.10
N GLY A 100 9.83 -12.07 4.81
CA GLY A 100 10.78 -12.04 5.91
C GLY A 100 12.26 -12.09 5.48
N LYS A 101 12.56 -11.97 4.18
CA LYS A 101 13.94 -11.84 3.68
C LYS A 101 14.59 -10.53 4.14
N TYR A 102 13.81 -9.46 4.24
CA TYR A 102 14.27 -8.17 4.75
C TYR A 102 13.78 -7.91 6.17
N SER A 103 14.71 -7.52 7.03
CA SER A 103 14.41 -6.95 8.33
C SER A 103 13.70 -5.61 8.17
N THR A 104 12.96 -5.19 9.20
CA THR A 104 12.24 -3.91 9.20
C THR A 104 13.18 -2.73 8.92
N GLY A 105 14.44 -2.79 9.40
CA GLY A 105 15.45 -1.76 9.13
C GLY A 105 15.89 -1.71 7.67
N GLU A 106 16.18 -2.87 7.06
CA GLU A 106 16.58 -2.95 5.65
C GLU A 106 15.47 -2.45 4.72
N TYR A 107 14.21 -2.75 5.03
CA TYR A 107 13.07 -2.22 4.29
C TYR A 107 13.07 -0.68 4.25
N PHE A 108 13.29 -0.03 5.39
CA PHE A 108 13.33 1.44 5.47
C PHE A 108 14.54 2.03 4.74
N VAL A 109 15.66 1.32 4.68
CA VAL A 109 16.81 1.71 3.83
C VAL A 109 16.44 1.62 2.36
N ASN A 110 15.90 0.48 1.93
CA ASN A 110 15.51 0.25 0.54
C ASN A 110 14.40 1.21 0.08
N ASN A 111 13.54 1.63 1.00
CA ASN A 111 12.51 2.65 0.77
C ASN A 111 13.04 4.09 0.83
N GLY A 112 14.33 4.30 1.13
CA GLY A 112 14.95 5.63 1.22
C GLY A 112 14.53 6.46 2.43
N THR A 113 13.89 5.86 3.43
CA THR A 113 13.46 6.55 4.66
C THR A 113 14.63 6.79 5.62
N ILE A 114 15.57 5.85 5.68
CA ILE A 114 16.79 5.94 6.49
C ILE A 114 18.00 5.60 5.62
N SER A 115 19.19 6.12 5.96
CA SER A 115 20.42 5.75 5.27
C SER A 115 21.02 4.45 5.82
N THR A 116 21.90 3.82 5.04
CA THR A 116 22.67 2.65 5.48
C THR A 116 23.54 2.96 6.70
N GLU A 117 24.10 4.17 6.78
CA GLU A 117 24.89 4.66 7.91
C GLU A 117 24.02 4.76 9.17
N GLN A 118 22.83 5.38 9.06
CA GLN A 118 21.88 5.49 10.17
C GLN A 118 21.42 4.12 10.68
N LEU A 119 21.19 3.16 9.77
CA LEU A 119 20.85 1.79 10.15
C LEU A 119 22.01 1.11 10.90
N ASN A 120 23.24 1.24 10.41
CA ASN A 120 24.42 0.65 11.05
C ASN A 120 24.67 1.21 12.45
N ASP A 121 24.53 2.53 12.60
CA ASP A 121 24.63 3.21 13.90
C ASP A 121 23.53 2.74 14.85
N ALA A 122 22.30 2.61 14.36
CA ALA A 122 21.20 2.06 15.14
C ALA A 122 21.46 0.61 15.57
N VAL A 123 21.98 -0.27 14.69
CA VAL A 123 22.36 -1.64 15.06
C VAL A 123 23.46 -1.66 16.11
N GLY A 124 24.47 -0.78 15.98
CA GLY A 124 25.55 -0.63 16.95
C GLY A 124 25.04 -0.23 18.34
N ASN A 125 24.16 0.77 18.39
CA ASN A 125 23.56 1.26 19.64
C ASN A 125 22.60 0.24 20.27
N PHE A 126 21.82 -0.47 19.45
CA PHE A 126 20.89 -1.51 19.91
C PHE A 126 21.61 -2.68 20.58
N LYS A 127 22.78 -3.10 20.07
CA LYS A 127 23.59 -4.15 20.69
C LYS A 127 24.10 -3.80 22.09
N ASN A 128 24.29 -2.51 22.37
CA ASN A 128 24.71 -2.01 23.67
C ASN A 128 23.53 -1.79 24.63
N GLU A 129 22.31 -1.92 24.14
CA GLU A 129 21.12 -1.66 24.93
C GLU A 129 20.74 -2.87 25.79
N LYS A 130 20.56 -2.63 27.08
CA LYS A 130 20.26 -3.67 28.07
C LYS A 130 18.76 -3.98 28.19
N THR A 131 17.91 -3.16 27.56
CA THR A 131 16.46 -3.34 27.63
C THR A 131 15.98 -4.25 26.52
N PRO A 132 15.13 -5.26 26.80
CA PRO A 132 14.55 -6.11 25.77
C PRO A 132 13.46 -5.35 25.01
N LYS A 133 13.88 -4.55 24.02
CA LYS A 133 12.97 -3.86 23.07
C LYS A 133 13.08 -4.49 21.69
N LYS A 134 12.00 -4.44 20.92
CA LYS A 134 12.04 -4.81 19.49
C LYS A 134 12.83 -3.76 18.73
N PHE A 135 13.67 -4.17 17.78
CA PHE A 135 14.50 -3.25 16.99
C PHE A 135 13.69 -2.15 16.27
N GLY A 136 12.48 -2.46 15.79
CA GLY A 136 11.63 -1.44 15.17
C GLY A 136 11.17 -0.35 16.16
N GLN A 137 10.91 -0.69 17.42
CA GLN A 137 10.61 0.31 18.45
C GLN A 137 11.83 1.17 18.77
N PHE A 138 13.03 0.57 18.75
CA PHE A 138 14.27 1.31 18.92
C PHE A 138 14.51 2.33 17.80
N LEU A 139 14.16 2.00 16.54
CA LEU A 139 14.22 2.95 15.43
C LEU A 139 13.25 4.13 15.62
N VAL A 140 12.08 3.89 16.24
CA VAL A 140 11.14 4.96 16.61
C VAL A 140 11.73 5.84 17.72
N ASP A 141 12.31 5.23 18.75
CA ASP A 141 12.92 5.94 19.87
C ASP A 141 14.10 6.84 19.41
N LEU A 142 14.85 6.41 18.39
CA LEU A 142 15.89 7.22 17.74
C LEU A 142 15.34 8.34 16.83
N GLY A 143 14.02 8.39 16.60
CA GLY A 143 13.39 9.37 15.70
C GLY A 143 13.68 9.12 14.21
N LEU A 144 14.18 7.94 13.85
CA LEU A 144 14.49 7.58 12.46
C LEU A 144 13.23 7.21 11.66
N ILE A 145 12.21 6.69 12.36
CA ILE A 145 10.91 6.34 11.79
C ILE A 145 9.79 6.81 12.72
N SER A 146 8.60 7.05 12.17
CA SER A 146 7.42 7.37 12.97
C SER A 146 6.75 6.11 13.55
N GLN A 147 6.06 6.26 14.69
CA GLN A 147 5.25 5.18 15.26
C GLN A 147 4.18 4.67 14.27
N LYS A 148 3.54 5.60 13.51
CA LYS A 148 2.55 5.24 12.47
C LYS A 148 3.14 4.32 11.39
N GLN A 149 4.36 4.60 10.93
CA GLN A 149 5.04 3.75 9.93
C GLN A 149 5.39 2.37 10.50
N PHE A 150 5.84 2.32 11.75
CA PHE A 150 6.14 1.06 12.42
C PHE A 150 4.88 0.20 12.60
N ASP A 151 3.78 0.79 13.06
CA ASP A 151 2.52 0.10 13.26
C ASP A 151 1.95 -0.43 11.94
N LYS A 152 2.05 0.34 10.83
CA LYS A 152 1.62 -0.08 9.49
C LYS A 152 2.40 -1.30 8.98
N ILE A 153 3.72 -1.33 9.18
CA ILE A 153 4.52 -2.50 8.78
C ILE A 153 4.17 -3.73 9.63
N LEU A 154 3.94 -3.53 10.93
CA LEU A 154 3.60 -4.62 11.83
C LEU A 154 2.23 -5.22 11.46
N SER A 155 1.21 -4.38 11.25
CA SER A 155 -0.11 -4.84 10.83
C SER A 155 -0.05 -5.57 9.48
N LEU A 156 0.71 -5.04 8.52
CA LEU A 156 0.91 -5.66 7.21
C LEU A 156 1.55 -7.05 7.32
N LYS A 157 2.58 -7.20 8.16
CA LYS A 157 3.24 -8.50 8.38
C LYS A 157 2.33 -9.51 9.05
N GLU A 158 1.51 -9.07 10.01
CA GLU A 158 0.54 -9.94 10.68
C GLU A 158 -0.61 -10.34 9.76
N GLU A 159 -1.05 -9.44 8.90
CA GLU A 159 -2.11 -9.70 7.92
C GLU A 159 -1.64 -10.62 6.79
N ALA A 160 -0.42 -10.42 6.27
CA ALA A 160 0.14 -11.23 5.20
C ALA A 160 0.31 -12.71 5.56
N LYS A 161 0.38 -13.03 6.86
CA LYS A 161 0.43 -14.40 7.39
C LYS A 161 -0.92 -15.10 7.37
N LYS A 162 -2.00 -14.34 7.40
CA LYS A 162 -3.35 -14.89 7.41
C LYS A 162 -3.67 -15.41 6.01
N ARG A 163 -4.26 -16.60 5.97
CA ARG A 163 -4.87 -17.08 4.72
C ARG A 163 -6.15 -16.31 4.49
N PHE A 164 -6.40 -15.97 3.23
CA PHE A 164 -7.69 -15.40 2.87
C PHE A 164 -8.77 -16.46 3.07
N VAL A 165 -9.71 -16.18 3.96
CA VAL A 165 -10.91 -16.99 4.17
C VAL A 165 -12.09 -16.09 3.85
N LEU A 166 -12.84 -16.45 2.81
CA LEU A 166 -14.08 -15.76 2.48
C LEU A 166 -15.15 -16.24 3.46
N ASP A 167 -15.22 -15.64 4.66
CA ASP A 167 -16.29 -15.95 5.60
C ASP A 167 -17.60 -15.35 5.10
N HIS A 168 -18.51 -16.19 4.62
CA HIS A 168 -19.84 -15.77 4.16
C HIS A 168 -20.69 -15.13 5.27
N ASN A 169 -20.29 -15.23 6.55
CA ASN A 169 -20.95 -14.59 7.68
C ASN A 169 -20.36 -13.22 8.05
N GLU A 170 -19.17 -12.88 7.56
CA GLU A 170 -18.62 -11.52 7.68
C GLU A 170 -19.25 -10.64 6.62
N VAL A 171 -20.34 -9.97 6.97
CA VAL A 171 -20.86 -8.86 6.16
C VAL A 171 -19.75 -7.82 6.05
N PRO A 172 -19.31 -7.41 4.83
CA PRO A 172 -18.34 -6.35 4.68
C PRO A 172 -18.83 -5.14 5.46
N LYS A 173 -18.12 -4.77 6.52
CA LYS A 173 -18.37 -3.51 7.21
C LYS A 173 -17.91 -2.43 6.26
N ILE A 174 -18.78 -2.02 5.33
CA ILE A 174 -18.60 -0.79 4.57
C ILE A 174 -18.37 0.27 5.63
N ASN A 175 -17.16 0.84 5.68
CA ASN A 175 -16.81 1.86 6.65
C ASN A 175 -17.85 2.99 6.53
N GLN A 176 -18.77 3.06 7.49
CA GLN A 176 -19.87 4.02 7.52
C GLN A 176 -19.38 5.49 7.53
N GLU A 177 -18.07 5.70 7.69
CA GLU A 177 -17.41 6.99 7.50
C GLU A 177 -17.62 7.54 6.08
N TYR A 178 -17.51 6.72 5.04
CA TYR A 178 -17.72 7.21 3.66
C TYR A 178 -19.16 7.70 3.43
N ALA A 179 -20.16 7.00 3.99
CA ALA A 179 -21.55 7.42 3.93
C ALA A 179 -21.79 8.73 4.71
N LYS A 180 -21.23 8.85 5.92
CA LYS A 180 -21.37 10.07 6.75
C LYS A 180 -20.65 11.28 6.17
N ILE A 181 -19.55 11.07 5.45
CA ILE A 181 -18.78 12.14 4.80
C ILE A 181 -19.53 12.66 3.57
N ALA A 182 -20.13 11.77 2.77
CA ALA A 182 -20.96 12.14 1.63
C ALA A 182 -22.16 13.02 2.07
N ASP A 183 -22.90 12.58 3.10
CA ASP A 183 -24.06 13.33 3.63
C ASP A 183 -23.67 14.73 4.14
N LYS A 184 -22.47 14.85 4.74
CA LYS A 184 -21.96 16.13 5.25
C LYS A 184 -21.60 17.09 4.11
N TYR A 185 -20.97 16.60 3.06
CA TYR A 185 -20.63 17.42 1.89
C TYR A 185 -21.88 17.83 1.10
N GLU A 186 -22.87 16.94 0.98
CA GLU A 186 -24.14 17.25 0.33
C GLU A 186 -24.86 18.41 1.03
N LYS A 187 -24.90 18.38 2.37
CA LYS A 187 -25.48 19.44 3.18
C LYS A 187 -24.75 20.78 3.02
N GLN A 188 -23.41 20.75 2.99
CA GLN A 188 -22.61 21.97 2.76
C GLN A 188 -22.85 22.57 1.36
N ILE A 189 -23.00 21.73 0.33
CA ILE A 189 -23.30 22.19 -1.03
C ILE A 189 -24.68 22.84 -1.08
N GLU A 190 -25.67 22.30 -0.37
CA GLU A 190 -27.02 22.86 -0.34
C GLU A 190 -27.05 24.23 0.37
N ASP A 191 -26.35 24.37 1.49
CA ASP A 191 -26.25 25.63 2.23
C ASP A 191 -25.53 26.72 1.40
N LEU A 192 -24.42 26.36 0.74
CA LEU A 192 -23.69 27.26 -0.16
C LEU A 192 -24.53 27.70 -1.37
N LYS A 193 -25.39 26.82 -1.90
CA LYS A 193 -26.32 27.17 -2.98
C LYS A 193 -27.39 28.16 -2.51
N LYS A 194 -27.92 27.99 -1.29
CA LYS A 194 -28.89 28.92 -0.69
C LYS A 194 -28.28 30.30 -0.45
N GLU A 195 -27.07 30.37 0.08
CA GLU A 195 -26.37 31.65 0.26
C GLU A 195 -26.11 32.35 -1.08
N ASN A 196 -25.63 31.62 -2.10
CA ASN A 196 -25.43 32.19 -3.44
C ASN A 196 -26.72 32.74 -4.03
N LEU A 197 -27.85 32.06 -3.82
CA LEU A 197 -29.15 32.54 -4.28
C LEU A 197 -29.56 33.84 -3.57
N MET A 198 -29.38 33.91 -2.25
CA MET A 198 -29.65 35.12 -1.48
C MET A 198 -28.76 36.29 -1.91
N LEU A 199 -27.47 36.03 -2.14
CA LEU A 199 -26.51 37.04 -2.61
C LEU A 199 -26.88 37.56 -4.00
N LYS A 200 -27.25 36.68 -4.94
CA LYS A 200 -27.73 37.08 -6.27
C LYS A 200 -28.99 37.94 -6.19
N ASN A 201 -29.93 37.58 -5.33
CA ASN A 201 -31.16 38.36 -5.15
C ASN A 201 -30.87 39.76 -4.57
N LYS A 202 -29.99 39.85 -3.56
CA LYS A 202 -29.56 41.14 -3.00
C LYS A 202 -28.81 41.99 -4.03
N LEU A 203 -27.93 41.38 -4.82
CA LEU A 203 -27.21 42.07 -5.90
C LEU A 203 -28.18 42.62 -6.95
N ASN A 204 -29.18 41.84 -7.35
CA ASN A 204 -30.20 42.30 -8.30
C ASN A 204 -31.04 43.47 -7.74
N GLN A 205 -31.37 43.45 -6.44
CA GLN A 205 -32.05 44.56 -5.78
C GLN A 205 -31.18 45.84 -5.77
N LEU A 206 -29.89 45.71 -5.45
CA LEU A 206 -28.95 46.84 -5.50
C LEU A 206 -28.79 47.38 -6.92
N LEU A 207 -28.65 46.51 -7.92
CA LEU A 207 -28.58 46.91 -9.33
C LEU A 207 -29.85 47.62 -9.81
N ALA A 208 -31.02 47.20 -9.33
CA ALA A 208 -32.29 47.87 -9.63
C ALA A 208 -32.36 49.27 -8.98
N MET A 209 -31.86 49.42 -7.74
CA MET A 209 -31.78 50.73 -7.09
C MET A 209 -30.82 51.69 -7.82
N VAL A 210 -29.65 51.20 -8.25
CA VAL A 210 -28.69 52.01 -9.01
C VAL A 210 -29.26 52.44 -10.37
N LYS A 211 -29.91 51.52 -11.11
CA LYS A 211 -30.56 51.87 -12.39
C LYS A 211 -31.70 52.89 -12.27
N ASN A 212 -32.36 52.95 -11.12
CA ASN A 212 -33.41 53.94 -10.88
C ASN A 212 -32.82 55.31 -10.51
N ASN A 213 -31.65 55.35 -9.87
CA ASN A 213 -30.94 56.60 -9.57
C ASN A 213 -30.19 57.20 -10.77
N ASP A 214 -29.84 56.39 -11.78
CA ASP A 214 -29.21 56.87 -13.03
C ASP A 214 -30.22 57.48 -14.04
N ASN A 215 -31.53 57.40 -13.75
CA ASN A 215 -32.63 57.92 -14.60
C ASN A 215 -33.31 59.19 -14.02
N GLU A 216 -32.73 59.81 -12.98
CA GLU A 216 -33.00 61.19 -12.55
C GLU A 216 -31.88 62.13 -13.05
#